data_AF-A0A7H8K689-F1
#
_entry.id   AF-A0A7H8K689-F1
#
_cell.length_a   1.000
_cell.length_b   1.000
_cell.length_c   1.000
_cell.angle_alpha   90.00
_cell.angle_beta   90.00
_cell.angle_gamma   90.00
#
_symmetry.space_group_name_H-M   'P 1'
#
loop_
_entity.id
_entity.type
_entity.pdbx_description
1 polymer ?
#
loop_
_entity_poly.entity_id
_entity_poly.type
_entity_poly.pdbx_seq_one_letter_code
_entity_poly.pdbx_strand_id
1 'polypeptide(L)'
;MPDLGLTADQTEALLRAAANGDYHLLLGAGASRDSVARNGSKLPGSQDLLEQLATEFAVKYDADDLLWRVYDRVVQKAGAKPVYDWLRELFHEVIPPNWMDPFARFPWQCVWTLNVDDSFERA
;
A
#
# COMPACT_ATOMS: atom_id res chain seq x y z
N MET A 1 23.44 7.54 2.35
CA MET A 1 22.29 8.33 1.87
C MET A 1 22.70 9.03 0.59
N PRO A 2 21.80 9.23 -0.38
CA PRO A 2 22.09 10.06 -1.55
C PRO A 2 22.48 11.47 -1.09
N ASP A 3 23.46 12.07 -1.75
CA ASP A 3 23.80 13.49 -1.54
C ASP A 3 22.66 14.32 -2.11
N LEU A 4 21.95 15.02 -1.23
CA LEU A 4 20.83 15.87 -1.58
C LEU A 4 21.29 17.28 -1.99
N GLY A 5 22.60 17.56 -2.00
CA GLY A 5 23.16 18.87 -2.34
C GLY A 5 22.81 19.95 -1.32
N LEU A 6 22.55 19.57 -0.07
CA LEU A 6 22.11 20.47 0.99
C LEU A 6 23.30 21.02 1.79
N THR A 7 23.18 22.28 2.20
CA THR A 7 24.09 22.84 3.20
C THR A 7 23.84 22.23 4.58
N ALA A 8 24.78 22.44 5.51
CA ALA A 8 24.62 22.04 6.91
C ALA A 8 23.36 22.67 7.53
N ASP A 9 23.16 23.98 7.34
CA ASP A 9 22.01 24.72 7.86
C ASP A 9 20.68 24.20 7.30
N GLN A 10 20.64 23.88 6.00
CA GLN A 10 19.45 23.28 5.38
C GLN A 10 19.15 21.90 5.97
N THR A 11 20.19 21.08 6.16
CA THR A 11 20.05 19.75 6.77
C THR A 11 19.49 19.88 8.19
N GLU A 12 20.02 20.81 8.98
CA GLU A 12 19.54 21.05 10.34
C GLU A 12 18.09 21.54 10.36
N ALA A 13 17.74 22.48 9.48
CA ALA A 13 16.37 22.96 9.34
C ALA A 13 15.39 21.83 8.97
N LEU A 14 15.77 20.94 8.04
CA LEU A 14 14.95 19.78 7.68
C LEU A 14 14.75 18.84 8.87
N LEU A 15 15.79 18.55 9.64
CA LEU A 15 15.71 17.67 10.81
C LEU A 15 14.81 18.27 11.90
N ARG A 16 14.90 19.58 12.15
CA ARG A 16 14.02 20.27 13.10
C ARG A 16 12.56 20.22 12.64
N ALA A 17 12.29 20.52 11.38
CA ALA A 17 10.95 20.43 10.81
C ALA A 17 10.39 19.00 10.90
N ALA A 18 11.23 17.99 10.67
CA ALA A 18 10.87 16.59 10.81
C ALA A 18 10.52 16.26 12.27
N ALA A 19 11.33 16.70 13.24
CA ALA A 19 11.07 16.49 14.66
C ALA A 19 9.83 17.23 15.19
N ASN A 20 9.50 18.39 14.62
CA ASN A 20 8.32 19.17 14.95
C ASN A 20 7.04 18.63 14.32
N GLY A 21 7.16 17.70 13.37
CA GLY A 21 6.05 17.14 12.64
C GLY A 21 5.47 18.02 11.57
N ASP A 22 6.31 18.85 10.94
CA ASP A 22 5.90 19.76 9.87
C ASP A 22 5.75 19.06 8.50
N TYR A 23 6.00 17.74 8.44
CA TYR A 23 5.91 16.97 7.19
C TYR A 23 4.70 16.07 7.12
N HIS A 24 4.17 15.98 5.91
CA HIS A 24 3.21 14.95 5.52
C HIS A 24 3.94 13.76 4.88
N LEU A 25 3.43 12.56 5.11
CA LEU A 25 3.85 11.35 4.41
C LEU A 25 2.79 10.96 3.38
N LEU A 26 3.20 10.65 2.15
CA LEU A 26 2.33 10.08 1.12
C LEU A 26 2.81 8.68 0.75
N LEU A 27 1.94 7.69 0.93
CA LEU A 27 2.21 6.28 0.67
C LEU A 27 1.45 5.81 -0.57
N GLY A 28 2.16 5.08 -1.43
CA GLY A 28 1.55 4.27 -2.49
C GLY A 28 1.83 2.79 -2.27
N ALA A 29 1.37 1.94 -3.20
CA ALA A 29 1.40 0.47 -3.03
C ALA A 29 2.82 -0.09 -2.78
N GLY A 30 3.85 0.63 -3.23
CA GLY A 30 5.25 0.28 -2.96
C GLY A 30 5.63 0.28 -1.48
N ALA A 31 4.94 1.06 -0.64
CA ALA A 31 5.18 1.09 0.80
C ALA A 31 4.88 -0.25 1.47
N SER A 32 3.89 -0.98 0.97
CA SER A 32 3.44 -2.25 1.56
C SER A 32 4.06 -3.48 0.90
N ARG A 33 5.02 -3.33 -0.03
CA ARG A 33 5.57 -4.42 -0.86
C ARG A 33 6.22 -5.57 -0.07
N ASP A 34 6.87 -5.24 1.04
CA ASP A 34 7.54 -6.22 1.91
C ASP A 34 6.61 -6.75 3.01
N SER A 35 5.35 -6.31 3.03
CA SER A 35 4.35 -6.78 3.98
C SER A 35 3.78 -8.12 3.54
N VAL A 36 3.19 -8.83 4.50
CA VAL A 36 2.68 -10.18 4.30
C VAL A 36 1.21 -10.22 4.73
N ALA A 37 0.34 -10.76 3.88
CA ALA A 37 -1.06 -10.98 4.20
C ALA A 37 -1.19 -11.97 5.36
N ARG A 38 -2.34 -12.01 6.03
CA ARG A 38 -2.60 -12.92 7.16
C ARG A 38 -2.34 -14.40 6.82
N ASN A 39 -2.56 -14.79 5.58
CA ASN A 39 -2.33 -16.15 5.08
C ASN A 39 -0.85 -16.48 4.75
N GLY A 40 0.09 -15.55 5.00
CA GLY A 40 1.51 -15.73 4.73
C GLY A 40 1.95 -15.39 3.31
N SER A 41 1.03 -14.99 2.42
CA SER A 41 1.36 -14.56 1.05
C SER A 41 1.84 -13.12 1.00
N LYS A 42 2.64 -12.78 -0.01
CA LYS A 42 3.04 -11.38 -0.28
C LYS A 42 1.85 -10.59 -0.80
N LEU A 43 1.77 -9.31 -0.46
CA LEU A 43 0.77 -8.42 -1.03
C LEU A 43 1.01 -8.28 -2.55
N PRO A 44 -0.02 -8.43 -3.39
CA PRO A 44 0.14 -8.35 -4.83
C PRO A 44 0.34 -6.89 -5.28
N GLY A 45 1.16 -6.70 -6.32
CA GLY A 45 1.16 -5.45 -7.08
C GLY A 45 -0.11 -5.32 -7.94
N SER A 46 -0.32 -4.18 -8.59
CA SER A 46 -1.53 -3.93 -9.39
C SER A 46 -1.75 -4.97 -10.50
N GLN A 47 -0.67 -5.41 -11.15
CA GLN A 47 -0.74 -6.43 -12.21
C GLN A 47 -1.07 -7.81 -11.61
N ASP A 48 -0.34 -8.23 -10.58
CA ASP A 48 -0.59 -9.53 -9.92
C ASP A 48 -2.01 -9.60 -9.35
N LEU A 49 -2.52 -8.50 -8.78
CA LEU A 49 -3.87 -8.42 -8.22
C LEU A 49 -4.94 -8.56 -9.31
N LEU A 50 -4.71 -7.96 -10.48
CA LEU A 50 -5.59 -8.08 -11.63
C LEU A 50 -5.69 -9.55 -12.06
N GLU A 51 -4.54 -10.22 -12.20
CA GLU A 51 -4.46 -11.63 -12.61
C GLU A 51 -5.14 -12.55 -11.59
N GLN A 52 -4.92 -12.29 -10.30
CA GLN A 52 -5.54 -13.02 -9.20
C GLN A 52 -7.06 -12.84 -9.18
N LEU A 53 -7.58 -11.61 -9.31
CA LEU A 53 -9.01 -11.34 -9.40
C LEU A 53 -9.66 -12.04 -10.58
N ALA A 54 -9.04 -11.95 -11.76
CA ALA A 54 -9.52 -12.60 -12.96
C ALA A 54 -9.58 -14.12 -12.80
N THR A 55 -8.54 -14.71 -12.19
CA THR A 55 -8.44 -16.15 -11.96
C THR A 55 -9.48 -16.62 -10.94
N GLU A 56 -9.52 -15.98 -9.76
CA GLU A 56 -10.42 -16.35 -8.65
C GLU A 56 -11.89 -16.32 -9.07
N PHE A 57 -12.29 -15.26 -9.78
CA PHE A 57 -13.68 -15.06 -10.19
C PHE A 57 -13.98 -15.51 -11.62
N ALA A 58 -13.02 -16.19 -12.27
CA ALA A 58 -13.11 -16.68 -13.65
C ALA A 58 -13.60 -15.61 -14.66
N VAL A 59 -13.03 -14.42 -14.58
CA VAL A 59 -13.30 -13.28 -15.49
C VAL A 59 -12.16 -13.18 -16.49
N LYS A 60 -12.50 -12.93 -17.76
CA LYS A 60 -11.50 -12.68 -18.80
C LYS A 60 -10.99 -11.24 -18.72
N TYR A 61 -9.70 -11.07 -18.99
CA TYR A 61 -9.05 -9.78 -19.15
C TYR A 61 -8.11 -9.82 -20.35
N ASP A 62 -7.87 -8.66 -20.94
CA ASP A 62 -6.90 -8.45 -22.02
C ASP A 62 -5.61 -7.84 -21.46
N ALA A 63 -4.49 -7.96 -22.19
CA ALA A 63 -3.18 -7.51 -21.71
C ALA A 63 -3.10 -6.00 -21.43
N ASP A 64 -4.01 -5.20 -22.01
CA ASP A 64 -4.13 -3.76 -21.82
C ASP A 64 -5.25 -3.35 -20.84
N ASP A 65 -5.92 -4.32 -20.21
CA ASP A 65 -6.92 -4.02 -19.21
C ASP A 65 -6.30 -3.37 -17.97
N LEU A 66 -7.01 -2.38 -17.45
CA LEU A 66 -6.68 -1.73 -16.19
C LEU A 66 -7.34 -2.49 -15.04
N LEU A 67 -6.67 -2.58 -13.89
CA LEU A 67 -7.15 -3.26 -12.69
C LEU A 67 -8.60 -2.89 -12.33
N TRP A 68 -8.95 -1.60 -12.39
CA TRP A 68 -10.31 -1.14 -12.05
C TRP A 68 -11.39 -1.67 -13.00
N ARG A 69 -11.07 -1.94 -14.27
CA ARG A 69 -12.00 -2.55 -15.23
C ARG A 69 -12.24 -4.02 -14.93
N VAL A 70 -11.16 -4.74 -14.61
CA VAL A 70 -11.26 -6.15 -14.21
C VAL A 70 -12.04 -6.27 -12.90
N TYR A 71 -11.75 -5.41 -11.93
CA TYR A 71 -12.51 -5.31 -10.68
C TYR A 71 -14.01 -5.08 -10.93
N ASP A 72 -14.38 -4.12 -11.77
CA ASP A 72 -15.79 -3.85 -12.10
C ASP A 72 -16.48 -5.07 -12.72
N ARG A 73 -15.85 -5.75 -13.68
CA ARG A 73 -16.39 -6.98 -14.28
C ARG A 73 -16.54 -8.10 -13.24
N VAL A 74 -15.56 -8.25 -12.35
CA VAL A 74 -15.60 -9.22 -11.25
C VAL A 74 -16.75 -8.94 -10.29
N VAL A 75 -16.95 -7.67 -9.90
CA VAL A 75 -18.08 -7.25 -9.06
C VAL A 75 -19.42 -7.48 -9.77
N GLN A 76 -19.52 -7.17 -11.06
CA GLN A 76 -20.73 -7.43 -11.85
C GLN A 76 -21.07 -8.93 -11.94
N LYS A 77 -20.05 -9.79 -12.00
CA LYS A 77 -20.23 -11.24 -12.10
C LYS A 77 -20.53 -11.91 -10.76
N ALA A 78 -19.76 -11.59 -9.72
CA ALA A 78 -19.79 -12.30 -8.43
C ALA A 78 -20.57 -11.55 -7.33
N GLY A 79 -20.87 -10.27 -7.54
CA GLY A 79 -21.40 -9.37 -6.52
C GLY A 79 -20.30 -8.76 -5.65
N ALA A 80 -20.58 -7.59 -5.05
CA ALA A 80 -19.58 -6.84 -4.30
C ALA A 80 -19.09 -7.55 -3.03
N LYS A 81 -19.97 -8.26 -2.33
CA LYS A 81 -19.63 -8.91 -1.05
C LYS A 81 -18.56 -10.00 -1.19
N PRO A 82 -18.69 -11.00 -2.08
CA PRO A 82 -17.65 -12.03 -2.25
C PRO A 82 -16.29 -11.44 -2.64
N VAL A 83 -16.29 -10.40 -3.47
CA VAL A 83 -15.07 -9.70 -3.90
C VAL A 83 -14.43 -8.94 -2.74
N TYR A 84 -15.24 -8.25 -1.94
CA TYR A 84 -14.76 -7.57 -0.73
C TYR A 84 -14.19 -8.55 0.29
N ASP A 85 -14.89 -9.66 0.54
CA ASP A 85 -14.42 -10.69 1.48
C ASP A 85 -13.06 -11.25 1.02
N TRP A 86 -12.89 -11.52 -0.28
CA TRP A 86 -11.62 -11.97 -0.85
C TRP A 86 -10.50 -10.93 -0.72
N LEU A 87 -10.76 -9.66 -1.03
CA LEU A 87 -9.79 -8.57 -0.86
C LEU A 87 -9.39 -8.39 0.61
N ARG A 88 -10.32 -8.58 1.54
CA ARG A 88 -10.08 -8.46 2.98
C ARG A 88 -9.09 -9.52 3.46
N GLU A 89 -9.13 -10.74 2.93
CA GLU A 89 -8.15 -11.79 3.28
C GLU A 89 -6.72 -11.45 2.82
N LEU A 90 -6.57 -10.59 1.82
CA LEU A 90 -5.27 -10.15 1.31
C LEU A 90 -4.73 -8.89 2.00
N PHE A 91 -5.59 -7.92 2.25
CA PHE A 91 -5.18 -6.56 2.64
C PHE A 91 -5.52 -6.18 4.08
N HIS A 92 -6.19 -7.04 4.85
CA HIS A 92 -6.48 -6.80 6.26
C HIS A 92 -5.68 -7.72 7.17
N GLU A 93 -5.35 -7.23 8.36
CA GLU A 93 -4.49 -7.90 9.34
C GLU A 93 -3.10 -8.23 8.76
N VAL A 94 -2.57 -7.31 7.95
CA VAL A 94 -1.28 -7.46 7.29
C VAL A 94 -0.15 -7.41 8.33
N ILE A 95 0.91 -8.17 8.08
CA ILE A 95 2.13 -8.18 8.90
C ILE A 95 3.12 -7.21 8.24
N PRO A 96 3.37 -6.03 8.84
CA PRO A 96 4.29 -5.05 8.29
C PRO A 96 5.75 -5.50 8.42
N PRO A 97 6.64 -5.02 7.54
CA PRO A 97 8.07 -5.25 7.68
C PRO A 97 8.66 -4.41 8.83
N ASN A 98 9.68 -4.93 9.51
CA ASN A 98 10.32 -4.27 10.66
C ASN A 98 10.84 -2.85 10.36
N TRP A 99 11.20 -2.56 9.10
CA TRP A 99 11.70 -1.23 8.74
C TRP A 99 10.62 -0.15 8.78
N MET A 100 9.33 -0.52 8.74
CA MET A 100 8.21 0.41 8.68
C MET A 100 7.89 1.03 10.05
N ASP A 101 8.08 0.31 11.15
CA ASP A 101 7.82 0.76 12.54
C ASP A 101 8.42 2.16 12.86
N PRO A 102 9.70 2.46 12.58
CA PRO A 102 10.24 3.79 12.85
C PRO A 102 9.60 4.89 12.00
N PHE A 103 9.07 4.58 10.81
CA PHE A 103 8.33 5.53 9.99
C PHE A 103 6.91 5.72 10.51
N ALA A 104 6.24 4.65 10.97
CA ALA A 104 4.90 4.73 11.54
C ALA A 104 4.85 5.57 12.83
N ARG A 105 5.91 5.47 13.64
CA ARG A 105 6.05 6.25 14.89
C ARG A 105 6.54 7.69 14.68
N PHE A 106 6.97 8.03 13.46
CA PHE A 106 7.48 9.36 13.18
C PHE A 106 6.35 10.40 13.31
N PRO A 107 6.61 11.62 13.83
CA PRO A 107 5.56 12.60 14.11
C PRO A 107 5.05 13.28 12.82
N TRP A 108 4.53 12.54 11.85
CA TRP A 108 3.95 13.14 10.65
C TRP A 108 2.77 14.04 11.00
N GLN A 109 2.66 15.20 10.33
CA GLN A 109 1.47 16.06 10.42
C GLN A 109 0.22 15.30 9.99
N CYS A 110 0.34 14.53 8.91
CA CYS A 110 -0.68 13.63 8.41
C CYS A 110 -0.03 12.61 7.46
N VAL A 111 -0.53 11.38 7.52
CA VAL A 111 -0.19 10.30 6.61
C VAL A 111 -1.33 10.14 5.63
N TRP A 112 -1.02 10.30 4.34
CA TRP A 112 -1.91 10.03 3.23
C TRP A 112 -1.52 8.68 2.62
N THR A 113 -2.48 7.81 2.38
CA THR A 113 -2.23 6.53 1.72
C THR A 113 -3.19 6.33 0.56
N LEU A 114 -2.65 5.81 -0.54
CA LEU A 114 -3.43 5.30 -1.68
C LEU A 114 -3.69 3.80 -1.55
N ASN A 115 -3.18 3.18 -0.48
CA ASN A 115 -3.29 1.76 -0.24
C ASN A 115 -4.64 1.44 0.40
N VAL A 116 -5.12 0.23 0.13
CA VAL A 116 -6.32 -0.33 0.77
C VAL A 116 -5.97 -1.30 1.89
N ASP A 117 -4.66 -1.50 2.15
CA ASP A 117 -4.14 -2.33 3.23
C ASP A 117 -3.95 -1.55 4.53
N ASP A 118 -3.81 -2.30 5.62
CA ASP A 118 -3.58 -1.79 6.97
C ASP A 118 -2.13 -1.95 7.45
N SER A 119 -1.16 -2.11 6.54
CA SER A 119 0.23 -2.38 6.90
C SER A 119 0.84 -1.25 7.74
N PHE A 120 0.63 0.01 7.35
CA PHE A 120 1.20 1.15 8.03
C PHE A 120 0.58 1.41 9.41
N GLU A 121 -0.74 1.21 9.54
CA GLU A 121 -1.48 1.33 10.80
C GLU A 121 -1.09 0.25 11.82
N ARG A 122 -0.54 -0.87 11.33
CA ARG A 122 -0.13 -2.02 12.15
C ARG A 122 1.36 -2.02 12.50
N ALA A 123 2.13 -1.11 11.89
CA ALA A 123 3.57 -0.97 12.10
C ALA A 123 3.90 -0.23 13.40
#